data_AF-A0A8T7FS28-F1
#
_entry.id   AF-A0A8T7FS28-F1
#
_cell.length_a   1.000
_cell.length_b   1.000
_cell.length_c   1.000
_cell.angle_alpha   90.00
_cell.angle_beta   90.00
_cell.angle_gamma   90.00
#
_symmetry.space_group_name_H-M   'P 1'
#
loop_
_entity.id
_entity.type
_entity.pdbx_description
1 polymer ?
#
loop_
_entity_poly.entity_id
_entity_poly.type
_entity_poly.pdbx_seq_one_letter_code
_entity_poly.pdbx_strand_id
1 'polypeptide(L)'
;MSNPSGKFVIGLTGNIATGKSVVRRMLEHLGAYTIDADALSHRAYSKGAPGYQQVMDRFGKWIVNKDGEIDRRKLGNLVFNDPEAMKQLEAIVHPLVRQAVEILVKRATQPVVVIEAIKLLEGELRNVCDSIWVTNAPEVIQIERLMRKRGLTREQAQERIHMQSAQSAKVAVANIVITNTGSYEDLWKQVSEAWKEVAPGEKEAPPETLTIRKAVTPTGEITSHRGKPKHASAIADLITRLSKGAVQLTAADVMESFGDKAYMLLQQDGNLVGVAGWQVENLVTRTTDIFLEDGLEKDKALEILIKGVESASSELQSEASLVFTTDELSSQDSLWQKLGYEKRTPETLGVQAWQDAAVESIPAGSALFFKQLRQDRVLRPI
;
A
#
# COMPACT_ATOMS: atom_id res chain seq x y z
N MET A 1 -22.67 17.99 1.56
CA MET A 1 -22.96 17.94 0.12
C MET A 1 -22.48 16.58 -0.35
N SER A 2 -23.37 15.77 -0.92
CA SER A 2 -23.05 14.41 -1.34
C SER A 2 -21.93 14.41 -2.38
N ASN A 3 -20.94 13.54 -2.20
CA ASN A 3 -19.87 13.34 -3.15
C ASN A 3 -20.46 12.97 -4.53
N PRO A 4 -20.13 13.71 -5.61
CA PRO A 4 -20.70 13.49 -6.94
C PRO A 4 -20.39 12.12 -7.55
N SER A 5 -19.44 11.36 -6.98
CA SER A 5 -19.10 10.00 -7.42
C SER A 5 -20.04 8.91 -6.89
N GLY A 6 -20.94 9.22 -5.95
CA GLY A 6 -21.78 8.23 -5.27
C GLY A 6 -21.00 7.28 -4.35
N LYS A 7 -19.72 7.59 -4.08
CA LYS A 7 -18.84 6.86 -3.18
C LYS A 7 -18.87 7.45 -1.78
N PHE A 8 -18.71 6.60 -0.77
CA PHE A 8 -18.47 7.04 0.61
C PHE A 8 -16.97 7.26 0.83
N VAL A 9 -16.56 8.47 1.16
CA VAL A 9 -15.14 8.84 1.31
C VAL A 9 -14.77 8.99 2.77
N ILE A 10 -13.84 8.15 3.20
CA ILE A 10 -13.19 8.22 4.51
C ILE A 10 -11.92 9.03 4.36
N GLY A 11 -11.82 10.13 5.10
CA GLY A 11 -10.56 10.83 5.31
C GLY A 11 -9.81 10.25 6.50
N LEU A 12 -8.69 9.56 6.25
CA LEU A 12 -7.86 8.93 7.28
C LEU A 12 -6.68 9.83 7.64
N THR A 13 -6.57 10.21 8.90
CA THR A 13 -5.47 11.03 9.41
C THR A 13 -5.01 10.62 10.81
N GLY A 14 -4.07 11.38 11.38
CA GLY A 14 -3.37 11.09 12.62
C GLY A 14 -1.90 11.51 12.56
N ASN A 15 -1.29 11.72 13.72
CA ASN A 15 0.11 12.10 13.80
C ASN A 15 1.06 10.99 13.35
N ILE A 16 2.35 11.32 13.29
CA ILE A 16 3.40 10.39 12.93
C ILE A 16 3.38 9.19 13.89
N ALA A 17 3.65 7.98 13.37
CA ALA A 17 3.73 6.75 14.17
C ALA A 17 2.47 6.32 14.97
N THR A 18 1.29 6.90 14.67
CA THR A 18 -0.01 6.42 15.21
C THR A 18 -0.54 5.18 14.47
N GLY A 19 0.03 4.82 13.32
CA GLY A 19 -0.33 3.63 12.54
C GLY A 19 -1.40 3.84 11.45
N LYS A 20 -1.49 5.06 10.89
CA LYS A 20 -2.35 5.36 9.73
C LYS A 20 -2.20 4.37 8.59
N SER A 21 -0.96 4.10 8.14
CA SER A 21 -0.69 3.20 7.02
C SER A 21 -1.20 1.77 7.28
N VAL A 22 -1.10 1.29 8.52
CA VAL A 22 -1.64 -0.02 8.93
C VAL A 22 -3.16 -0.02 8.83
N VAL A 23 -3.83 1.01 9.38
CA VAL A 23 -5.30 1.13 9.30
C VAL A 23 -5.78 1.28 7.84
N ARG A 24 -5.07 2.05 7.00
CA ARG A 24 -5.36 2.15 5.56
C ARG A 24 -5.33 0.77 4.91
N ARG A 25 -4.27 -0.01 5.15
CA ARG A 25 -4.14 -1.38 4.60
C ARG A 25 -5.24 -2.31 5.11
N MET A 26 -5.62 -2.22 6.38
CA MET A 26 -6.75 -3.01 6.90
C MET A 26 -8.06 -2.65 6.17
N LEU A 27 -8.33 -1.37 5.93
CA LEU A 27 -9.49 -0.93 5.15
C LEU A 27 -9.43 -1.41 3.70
N GLU A 28 -8.25 -1.44 3.07
CA GLU A 28 -8.07 -2.01 1.75
C GLU A 28 -8.41 -3.51 1.71
N HIS A 29 -8.01 -4.27 2.73
CA HIS A 29 -8.36 -5.68 2.85
C HIS A 29 -9.86 -5.90 3.08
N LEU A 30 -10.54 -4.94 3.69
CA LEU A 30 -12.00 -4.95 3.89
C LEU A 30 -12.78 -4.50 2.64
N GLY A 31 -12.09 -4.10 1.57
CA GLY A 31 -12.70 -3.78 0.27
C GLY A 31 -12.72 -2.29 -0.09
N ALA A 32 -12.08 -1.43 0.70
CA ALA A 32 -11.94 -0.02 0.33
C ALA A 32 -10.90 0.17 -0.79
N TYR A 33 -11.15 1.13 -1.67
CA TYR A 33 -10.08 1.69 -2.50
C TYR A 33 -9.30 2.71 -1.67
N THR A 34 -7.97 2.62 -1.60
CA THR A 34 -7.19 3.51 -0.74
C THR A 34 -6.23 4.38 -1.55
N ILE A 35 -6.10 5.64 -1.14
CA ILE A 35 -5.29 6.66 -1.78
C ILE A 35 -4.38 7.27 -0.73
N ASP A 36 -3.06 7.24 -0.97
CA ASP A 36 -2.07 7.92 -0.16
C ASP A 36 -1.76 9.29 -0.78
N ALA A 37 -2.27 10.36 -0.17
CA ALA A 37 -2.09 11.72 -0.68
C ALA A 37 -0.66 12.26 -0.45
N ASP A 38 0.04 11.77 0.58
CA ASP A 38 1.42 12.16 0.88
C ASP A 38 2.37 11.56 -0.19
N ALA A 39 2.10 10.32 -0.62
CA ALA A 39 2.73 9.68 -1.77
C ALA A 39 2.51 10.46 -3.08
N LEU A 40 1.27 10.87 -3.36
CA LEU A 40 0.94 11.66 -4.54
C LEU A 40 1.64 13.02 -4.53
N SER A 41 1.83 13.62 -3.35
CA SER A 41 2.54 14.89 -3.18
C SER A 41 3.97 14.80 -3.70
N HIS A 42 4.70 13.73 -3.36
CA HIS A 42 6.05 13.50 -3.89
C HIS A 42 6.06 13.28 -5.40
N ARG A 43 5.06 12.57 -5.93
CA ARG A 43 4.95 12.31 -7.36
C ARG A 43 4.61 13.56 -8.17
N ALA A 44 3.91 14.53 -7.59
CA ALA A 44 3.42 15.73 -8.27
C ALA A 44 4.56 16.58 -8.87
N TYR A 45 5.76 16.49 -8.32
CA TYR A 45 6.95 17.21 -8.79
C TYR A 45 8.12 16.30 -9.16
N SER A 46 7.89 14.99 -9.35
CA SER A 46 8.92 14.11 -9.92
C SER A 46 9.22 14.48 -11.37
N LYS A 47 10.39 14.12 -11.92
CA LYS A 47 10.74 14.44 -13.31
C LYS A 47 9.64 14.01 -14.29
N GLY A 48 9.21 14.96 -15.12
CA GLY A 48 8.11 14.76 -16.08
C GLY A 48 6.69 14.86 -15.48
N ALA A 49 6.55 15.17 -14.19
CA ALA A 49 5.28 15.53 -13.58
C ALA A 49 4.99 17.04 -13.72
N PRO A 50 3.72 17.48 -13.66
CA PRO A 50 3.34 18.88 -13.91
C PRO A 50 3.98 19.90 -12.95
N GLY A 51 4.31 19.49 -11.72
CA GLY A 51 4.93 20.36 -10.71
C GLY A 51 6.44 20.50 -10.85
N TYR A 52 7.12 19.62 -11.61
CA TYR A 52 8.58 19.56 -11.64
C TYR A 52 9.23 20.88 -12.03
N GLN A 53 8.80 21.48 -13.14
CA GLN A 53 9.35 22.75 -13.62
C GLN A 53 9.04 23.89 -12.66
N GLN A 54 7.82 23.96 -12.10
CA GLN A 54 7.43 25.01 -11.16
C GLN A 54 8.26 24.96 -9.87
N VAL A 55 8.53 23.76 -9.34
CA VAL A 55 9.38 23.58 -8.15
C VAL A 55 10.82 24.00 -8.47
N MET A 56 11.34 23.63 -9.64
CA MET A 56 12.68 24.05 -10.07
C MET A 56 12.80 25.58 -10.25
N ASP A 57 11.81 26.20 -10.88
CA ASP A 57 11.79 27.66 -11.11
C ASP A 57 11.72 28.41 -9.78
N ARG A 58 10.99 27.86 -8.80
CA ARG A 58 10.83 28.48 -7.49
C ARG A 58 12.06 28.35 -6.60
N PHE A 59 12.60 27.14 -6.47
CA PHE A 59 13.63 26.82 -5.48
C PHE A 59 15.03 26.72 -6.07
N GLY A 60 15.16 26.74 -7.40
CA GLY A 60 16.42 26.73 -8.13
C GLY A 60 16.96 25.33 -8.41
N LYS A 61 17.82 25.21 -9.42
CA LYS A 61 18.34 23.92 -9.93
C LYS A 61 19.24 23.14 -8.96
N TRP A 62 19.71 23.75 -7.88
CA TRP A 62 20.61 23.11 -6.91
C TRP A 62 19.94 21.96 -6.12
N ILE A 63 18.60 21.94 -6.10
CA ILE A 63 17.81 20.84 -5.55
C ILE A 63 17.72 19.65 -6.50
N VAL A 64 18.25 19.73 -7.72
CA VAL A 64 18.21 18.63 -8.69
C VAL A 64 19.48 17.78 -8.54
N ASN A 65 19.34 16.46 -8.57
CA ASN A 65 20.46 15.52 -8.52
C ASN A 65 21.06 15.27 -9.92
N LYS A 66 22.11 14.43 -9.98
CA LYS A 66 22.82 14.11 -11.23
C LYS A 66 21.94 13.41 -12.29
N ASP A 67 20.88 12.74 -11.85
CA ASP A 67 19.94 11.99 -12.71
C ASP A 67 18.80 12.90 -13.23
N GLY A 68 18.80 14.16 -12.80
CA GLY A 68 17.80 15.15 -13.16
C GLY A 68 16.52 15.03 -12.33
N GLU A 69 16.56 14.41 -11.16
CA GLU A 69 15.42 14.32 -10.25
C GLU A 69 15.52 15.36 -9.13
N ILE A 70 14.39 15.75 -8.56
CA ILE A 70 14.38 16.61 -7.36
C ILE A 70 14.88 15.79 -6.16
N ASP A 71 15.98 16.24 -5.56
CA ASP A 71 16.52 15.72 -4.31
C ASP A 71 15.60 16.13 -3.15
N ARG A 72 14.72 15.19 -2.77
CA ARG A 72 13.75 15.35 -1.68
C ARG A 72 14.39 15.72 -0.35
N ARG A 73 15.64 15.33 -0.11
CA ARG A 73 16.36 15.66 1.13
C ARG A 73 16.74 17.13 1.14
N LYS A 74 17.29 17.63 0.03
CA LYS A 74 17.63 19.06 -0.12
C LYS A 74 16.38 19.94 -0.06
N LEU A 75 15.33 19.58 -0.81
CA LEU A 75 14.08 20.33 -0.81
C LEU A 75 13.43 20.30 0.58
N GLY A 76 13.35 19.13 1.21
CA GLY A 76 12.82 18.96 2.56
C GLY A 76 13.56 19.82 3.59
N ASN A 77 14.89 19.76 3.60
CA ASN A 77 15.71 20.58 4.49
C ASN A 77 15.44 22.08 4.34
N LEU A 78 15.16 22.56 3.12
CA LEU A 78 14.78 23.96 2.90
C LEU A 78 13.39 24.24 3.48
N VAL A 79 12.37 23.51 3.04
CA VAL A 79 10.98 23.84 3.37
C VAL A 79 10.61 23.59 4.83
N PHE A 80 11.27 22.65 5.51
CA PHE A 80 11.04 22.42 6.94
C PHE A 80 11.65 23.52 7.83
N ASN A 81 12.63 24.27 7.33
CA ASN A 81 13.27 25.37 8.07
C ASN A 81 12.73 26.76 7.67
N ASP A 82 11.86 26.84 6.66
CA ASP A 82 11.27 28.10 6.18
C ASP A 82 9.77 27.91 5.90
N PRO A 83 8.88 28.42 6.79
CA PRO A 83 7.43 28.32 6.62
C PRO A 83 6.90 28.94 5.30
N GLU A 84 7.54 29.99 4.79
CA GLU A 84 7.14 30.64 3.55
C GLU A 84 7.57 29.80 2.34
N ALA A 85 8.74 29.15 2.39
CA ALA A 85 9.13 28.14 1.41
C ALA A 85 8.18 26.94 1.40
N MET A 86 7.76 26.44 2.58
CA MET A 86 6.76 25.37 2.68
C MET A 86 5.45 25.76 2.00
N LYS A 87 4.93 26.96 2.29
CA LYS A 87 3.69 27.46 1.69
C LYS A 87 3.77 27.55 0.17
N GLN A 88 4.92 27.94 -0.37
CA GLN A 88 5.14 28.01 -1.82
C GLN A 88 5.18 26.63 -2.46
N LEU A 89 5.81 25.65 -1.81
CA LEU A 89 5.81 24.27 -2.29
C LEU A 89 4.37 23.71 -2.26
N GLU A 90 3.66 23.91 -1.16
CA GLU A 90 2.26 23.49 -1.00
C GLU A 90 1.34 24.11 -2.06
N ALA A 91 1.53 25.39 -2.41
CA ALA A 91 0.77 26.07 -3.46
C ALA A 91 0.95 25.43 -4.86
N ILE A 92 2.13 24.86 -5.14
CA ILE A 92 2.39 24.12 -6.38
C ILE A 92 1.79 22.71 -6.31
N VAL A 93 1.93 22.04 -5.16
CA VAL A 93 1.64 20.60 -5.01
C VAL A 93 0.17 20.31 -4.74
N HIS A 94 -0.50 21.05 -3.85
CA HIS A 94 -1.87 20.77 -3.43
C HIS A 94 -2.89 20.72 -4.58
N PRO A 95 -2.86 21.64 -5.58
CA PRO A 95 -3.77 21.55 -6.72
C PRO A 95 -3.59 20.24 -7.52
N LEU A 96 -2.35 19.81 -7.74
CA LEU A 96 -2.02 18.60 -8.48
C LEU A 96 -2.45 17.34 -7.73
N VAL A 97 -2.23 17.30 -6.42
CA VAL A 97 -2.66 16.18 -5.57
C VAL A 97 -4.17 16.07 -5.55
N ARG A 98 -4.89 17.19 -5.38
CA ARG A 98 -6.36 17.20 -5.45
C ARG A 98 -6.87 16.64 -6.78
N GLN A 99 -6.32 17.11 -7.91
CA GLN A 99 -6.71 16.60 -9.23
C GLN A 99 -6.45 15.10 -9.36
N ALA A 100 -5.30 14.61 -8.87
CA ALA A 100 -4.98 13.19 -8.86
C ALA A 100 -5.97 12.39 -7.99
N VAL A 101 -6.28 12.86 -6.79
CA VAL A 101 -7.28 12.24 -5.89
C VAL A 101 -8.65 12.19 -6.56
N GLU A 102 -9.10 13.28 -7.19
CA GLU A 102 -10.39 13.34 -7.90
C GLU A 102 -10.44 12.31 -9.05
N ILE A 103 -9.37 12.19 -9.84
CA ILE A 103 -9.26 11.18 -10.91
C ILE A 103 -9.34 9.78 -10.33
N LEU A 104 -8.61 9.51 -9.24
CA LEU A 104 -8.57 8.20 -8.59
C LEU A 104 -9.91 7.81 -7.95
N VAL A 105 -10.56 8.74 -7.25
CA VAL A 105 -11.91 8.55 -6.70
C VAL A 105 -12.92 8.26 -7.80
N LYS A 106 -12.84 8.97 -8.93
CA LYS A 106 -13.72 8.73 -10.09
C LYS A 106 -13.49 7.37 -10.74
N ARG A 107 -12.26 6.88 -10.74
CA ARG A 107 -11.90 5.57 -11.32
C ARG A 107 -12.19 4.39 -10.39
N ALA A 108 -12.31 4.64 -9.09
CA ALA A 108 -12.57 3.59 -8.10
C ALA A 108 -13.90 2.87 -8.39
N THR A 109 -13.86 1.55 -8.46
CA THR A 109 -15.05 0.70 -8.61
C THR A 109 -15.69 0.41 -7.26
N GLN A 110 -14.89 0.41 -6.20
CA GLN A 110 -15.28 0.16 -4.81
C GLN A 110 -16.24 1.23 -4.31
N PRO A 111 -17.25 0.89 -3.48
CA PRO A 111 -18.23 1.85 -2.96
C PRO A 111 -17.64 2.80 -1.91
N VAL A 112 -16.56 2.38 -1.24
CA VAL A 112 -15.87 3.16 -0.21
C VAL A 112 -14.46 3.48 -0.68
N VAL A 113 -14.05 4.75 -0.51
CA VAL A 113 -12.70 5.23 -0.80
C VAL A 113 -12.09 5.80 0.48
N VAL A 114 -10.81 5.50 0.74
CA VAL A 114 -10.05 6.04 1.87
C VAL A 114 -8.97 6.96 1.33
N ILE A 115 -8.97 8.21 1.74
CA ILE A 115 -7.90 9.19 1.47
C ILE A 115 -7.06 9.33 2.73
N GLU A 116 -5.85 8.79 2.72
CA GLU A 116 -4.86 8.98 3.78
C GLU A 116 -4.06 10.26 3.53
N ALA A 117 -4.04 11.18 4.49
CA ALA A 117 -3.14 12.34 4.46
C ALA A 117 -2.76 12.81 5.87
N ILE A 118 -1.49 13.15 6.09
CA ILE A 118 -1.03 13.71 7.38
C ILE A 118 -1.67 15.08 7.65
N LYS A 119 -1.74 15.94 6.63
CA LYS A 119 -2.32 17.30 6.67
C LYS A 119 -3.76 17.36 6.14
N LEU A 120 -4.52 16.28 6.38
CA LEU A 120 -5.87 16.14 5.84
C LEU A 120 -6.80 17.28 6.26
N LEU A 121 -6.75 17.67 7.55
CA LEU A 121 -7.69 18.64 8.14
C LEU A 121 -7.35 20.08 7.75
N GLU A 122 -6.07 20.34 7.52
CA GLU A 122 -5.53 21.63 7.12
C GLU A 122 -5.72 21.90 5.61
N GLY A 123 -5.97 20.86 4.83
CA GLY A 123 -6.08 20.93 3.37
C GLY A 123 -7.51 20.79 2.83
N GLU A 124 -7.66 21.10 1.54
CA GLU A 124 -8.95 21.03 0.83
C GLU A 124 -9.51 19.60 0.70
N LEU A 125 -8.67 18.57 0.86
CA LEU A 125 -9.11 17.17 0.85
C LEU A 125 -10.12 16.85 1.95
N ARG A 126 -10.15 17.62 3.05
CA ARG A 126 -11.18 17.49 4.09
C ARG A 126 -12.60 17.65 3.52
N ASN A 127 -12.77 18.52 2.52
CA ASN A 127 -14.07 18.93 2.00
C ASN A 127 -14.77 17.84 1.19
N VAL A 128 -14.01 16.85 0.69
CA VAL A 128 -14.55 15.72 -0.07
C VAL A 128 -14.79 14.48 0.78
N CYS A 129 -14.47 14.52 2.08
CA CYS A 129 -14.62 13.39 2.99
C CYS A 129 -15.99 13.39 3.68
N ASP A 130 -16.72 12.29 3.58
CA ASP A 130 -17.99 12.04 4.27
C ASP A 130 -17.78 11.72 5.76
N SER A 131 -16.66 11.06 6.09
CA SER A 131 -16.28 10.70 7.46
C SER A 131 -14.79 10.87 7.70
N ILE A 132 -14.41 11.36 8.88
CA ILE A 132 -13.02 11.53 9.30
C ILE A 132 -12.66 10.47 10.32
N TRP A 133 -11.65 9.68 9.98
CA TRP A 133 -11.08 8.66 10.81
C TRP A 133 -9.71 9.11 11.30
N VAL A 134 -9.49 9.04 12.60
CA VAL A 134 -8.22 9.46 13.22
C VAL A 134 -7.59 8.28 13.93
N THR A 135 -6.39 7.90 13.47
CA THR A 135 -5.55 6.97 14.22
C THR A 135 -4.89 7.68 15.39
N ASN A 136 -4.88 7.04 16.56
CA ASN A 136 -4.39 7.62 17.80
C ASN A 136 -3.47 6.66 18.56
N ALA A 137 -2.37 7.16 19.09
CA ALA A 137 -1.49 6.44 19.99
C ALA A 137 -0.83 7.44 20.97
N PRO A 138 -0.59 7.05 22.24
CA PRO A 138 0.17 7.87 23.17
C PRO A 138 1.55 8.24 22.62
N GLU A 139 2.07 9.42 22.97
CA GLU A 139 3.37 9.92 22.51
C GLU A 139 4.52 8.94 22.83
N VAL A 140 4.47 8.27 23.99
CA VAL A 140 5.46 7.24 24.37
C VAL A 140 5.54 6.10 23.34
N ILE A 141 4.41 5.66 22.81
CA ILE A 141 4.35 4.61 21.77
C ILE A 141 4.81 5.16 20.42
N GLN A 142 4.46 6.41 20.09
CA GLN A 142 4.93 7.06 18.85
C GLN A 142 6.46 7.16 18.84
N ILE A 143 7.07 7.59 19.94
CA ILE A 143 8.53 7.69 20.11
C ILE A 143 9.17 6.31 19.94
N GLU A 144 8.67 5.28 20.66
CA GLU A 144 9.20 3.92 20.56
C GLU A 144 9.19 3.40 19.12
N ARG A 145 8.06 3.58 18.42
CA ARG A 145 7.91 3.17 17.02
C ARG A 145 8.86 3.92 16.08
N LEU A 146 9.04 5.23 16.29
CA LEU A 146 9.97 6.04 15.51
C LEU A 146 11.43 5.61 15.70
N MET A 147 11.82 5.32 16.94
CA MET A 147 13.16 4.82 17.23
C MET A 147 13.35 3.43 16.61
N ARG A 148 12.42 2.50 16.87
CA ARG A 148 12.53 1.10 16.42
C ARG A 148 12.44 0.93 14.91
N LYS A 149 11.46 1.56 14.26
CA LYS A 149 11.18 1.37 12.82
C LYS A 149 11.91 2.37 11.92
N ARG A 150 12.31 3.54 12.42
CA ARG A 150 12.97 4.59 11.61
C ARG A 150 14.38 4.96 12.06
N GLY A 151 14.90 4.30 13.10
CA GLY A 151 16.26 4.51 13.59
C GLY A 151 16.53 5.92 14.11
N LEU A 152 15.49 6.66 14.51
CA LEU A 152 15.64 8.02 15.04
C LEU A 152 16.13 8.00 16.48
N THR A 153 16.84 9.06 16.89
CA THR A 153 17.05 9.29 18.33
C THR A 153 15.74 9.72 18.99
N ARG A 154 15.68 9.64 20.32
CA ARG A 154 14.51 10.07 21.08
C ARG A 154 14.18 11.54 20.82
N GLU A 155 15.21 12.39 20.77
CA GLU A 155 15.09 13.83 20.56
C GLU A 155 14.55 14.13 19.16
N GLN A 156 15.09 13.46 18.13
CA GLN A 156 14.58 13.56 16.76
C GLN A 156 13.13 13.09 16.63
N ALA A 157 12.76 12.04 17.37
CA ALA A 157 11.39 11.54 17.39
C ALA A 157 10.43 12.57 18.03
N GLN A 158 10.80 13.16 19.17
CA GLN A 158 10.02 14.20 19.84
C GLN A 158 9.86 15.45 18.98
N GLU A 159 10.94 15.95 18.40
CA GLU A 159 10.92 17.10 17.50
C GLU A 159 9.95 16.88 16.33
N ARG A 160 9.96 15.70 15.72
CA ARG A 160 9.01 15.35 14.64
C ARG A 160 7.56 15.28 15.07
N ILE A 161 7.30 14.81 16.29
CA ILE A 161 5.93 14.77 16.84
C ILE A 161 5.45 16.19 17.12
N HIS A 162 6.29 17.04 17.70
CA HIS A 162 5.94 18.40 18.11
C HIS A 162 5.85 19.40 16.94
N MET A 163 6.46 19.09 15.79
CA MET A 163 6.27 19.86 14.55
C MET A 163 4.87 19.71 13.94
N GLN A 164 4.07 18.72 14.38
CA GLN A 164 2.72 18.49 13.86
C GLN A 164 1.67 19.21 14.71
N SER A 165 0.50 19.44 14.11
CA SER A 165 -0.69 19.88 14.85
C SER A 165 -1.03 18.90 15.98
N ALA A 166 -1.58 19.44 17.08
CA ALA A 166 -1.88 18.65 18.27
C ALA A 166 -2.83 17.47 17.92
N GLN A 167 -2.45 16.27 18.33
CA GLN A 167 -3.24 15.07 18.09
C GLN A 167 -4.66 15.18 18.66
N SER A 168 -4.81 15.85 19.81
CA SER A 168 -6.11 16.12 20.44
C SER A 168 -7.06 16.93 19.55
N ALA A 169 -6.52 17.88 18.76
CA ALA A 169 -7.33 18.64 17.82
C ALA A 169 -7.88 17.77 16.69
N LYS A 170 -7.09 16.78 16.22
CA LYS A 170 -7.54 15.79 15.24
C LYS A 170 -8.63 14.89 15.81
N VAL A 171 -8.40 14.36 17.01
CA VAL A 171 -9.35 13.50 17.73
C VAL A 171 -10.68 14.22 17.97
N ALA A 172 -10.65 15.51 18.32
CA ALA A 172 -11.85 16.30 18.61
C ALA A 172 -12.81 16.46 17.42
N VAL A 173 -12.32 16.36 16.19
CA VAL A 173 -13.13 16.48 14.97
C VAL A 173 -13.37 15.14 14.27
N ALA A 174 -12.90 14.04 14.85
CA ALA A 174 -13.02 12.72 14.27
C ALA A 174 -14.45 12.20 14.38
N ASN A 175 -14.95 11.58 13.30
CA ASN A 175 -16.14 10.76 13.38
C ASN A 175 -15.83 9.41 14.03
N ILE A 176 -14.67 8.84 13.72
CA ILE A 176 -14.19 7.57 14.27
C ILE A 176 -12.74 7.74 14.74
N VAL A 177 -12.44 7.28 15.96
CA VAL A 177 -11.09 7.28 16.53
C VAL A 177 -10.61 5.85 16.63
N ILE A 178 -9.51 5.53 15.94
CA ILE A 178 -8.87 4.22 15.99
C ILE A 178 -7.67 4.27 16.94
N THR A 179 -7.80 3.71 18.13
CA THR A 179 -6.73 3.66 19.13
C THR A 179 -5.81 2.47 18.87
N ASN A 180 -4.53 2.76 18.61
CA ASN A 180 -3.53 1.79 18.21
C ASN A 180 -2.45 1.61 19.30
N THR A 181 -2.85 0.97 20.39
CA THR A 181 -2.01 0.67 21.56
C THR A 181 -1.84 -0.83 21.83
N GLY A 182 -2.69 -1.68 21.25
CA GLY A 182 -2.72 -3.12 21.46
C GLY A 182 -2.02 -3.92 20.36
N SER A 183 -2.43 -5.17 20.18
CA SER A 183 -1.90 -6.04 19.12
C SER A 183 -2.49 -5.70 17.74
N TYR A 184 -1.97 -6.32 16.68
CA TYR A 184 -2.54 -6.19 15.33
C TYR A 184 -3.96 -6.78 15.26
N GLU A 185 -4.25 -7.82 16.04
CA GLU A 185 -5.59 -8.41 16.18
C GLU A 185 -6.57 -7.42 16.84
N ASP A 186 -6.16 -6.75 17.91
CA ASP A 186 -6.97 -5.72 18.58
C ASP A 186 -7.30 -4.58 17.62
N LEU A 187 -6.28 -4.12 16.88
CA LEU A 187 -6.43 -3.06 15.88
C LEU A 187 -7.35 -3.51 14.74
N TRP A 188 -7.17 -4.73 14.23
CA TRP A 188 -8.00 -5.30 13.18
C TRP A 188 -9.46 -5.39 13.59
N LYS A 189 -9.74 -5.85 14.81
CA LYS A 189 -11.09 -5.92 15.37
C LYS A 189 -11.75 -4.55 15.38
N GLN A 190 -11.05 -3.54 15.90
CA GLN A 190 -11.55 -2.17 15.97
C GLN A 190 -11.84 -1.57 14.59
N VAL A 191 -10.94 -1.77 13.61
CA VAL A 191 -11.15 -1.30 12.23
C VAL A 191 -12.31 -2.04 11.57
N SER A 192 -12.45 -3.35 11.80
CA SER A 192 -13.54 -4.16 11.24
C SER A 192 -14.90 -3.78 11.82
N GLU A 193 -14.96 -3.42 13.11
CA GLU A 193 -16.18 -2.93 13.76
C GLU A 193 -16.58 -1.57 13.19
N ALA A 194 -15.64 -0.63 13.10
CA ALA A 194 -15.84 0.67 12.48
C ALA A 194 -16.29 0.58 11.00
N TRP A 195 -15.75 -0.39 10.26
CA TRP A 195 -16.08 -0.61 8.85
C TRP A 195 -17.56 -0.97 8.63
N LYS A 196 -18.16 -1.73 9.56
CA LYS A 196 -19.56 -2.16 9.48
C LYS A 196 -20.54 -0.97 9.54
N GLU A 197 -20.12 0.17 10.08
CA GLU A 197 -20.95 1.38 10.16
C GLU A 197 -21.01 2.15 8.83
N VAL A 198 -19.99 2.01 7.98
CA VAL A 198 -19.81 2.81 6.76
C VAL A 198 -20.07 2.03 5.48
N ALA A 199 -19.87 0.72 5.50
CA ALA A 199 -20.19 -0.17 4.39
C ALA A 199 -21.51 -0.91 4.69
N PRO A 200 -22.67 -0.50 4.13
CA PRO A 200 -23.89 -1.30 4.26
C PRO A 200 -23.61 -2.68 3.66
N GLY A 201 -23.77 -3.71 4.49
CA GLY A 201 -23.14 -5.00 4.27
C GLY A 201 -23.19 -5.52 2.84
N GLU A 202 -22.02 -5.75 2.25
CA GLU A 202 -21.77 -7.13 1.84
C GLU A 202 -22.08 -7.93 3.08
N LYS A 203 -23.19 -8.69 3.05
CA LYS A 203 -23.36 -9.77 4.02
C LYS A 203 -21.99 -10.42 4.10
N GLU A 204 -21.36 -10.46 5.28
CA GLU A 204 -20.49 -11.58 5.56
C GLU A 204 -21.29 -12.76 5.03
N ALA A 205 -20.82 -13.38 3.94
CA ALA A 205 -21.39 -14.65 3.54
C ALA A 205 -21.41 -15.42 4.86
N PRO A 206 -22.61 -15.81 5.34
CA PRO A 206 -22.76 -16.35 6.70
C PRO A 206 -21.62 -17.34 6.89
N PRO A 207 -20.96 -17.40 8.08
CA PRO A 207 -19.94 -18.43 8.30
C PRO A 207 -20.58 -19.68 7.77
N GLU A 208 -20.04 -20.23 6.67
CA GLU A 208 -20.76 -21.25 5.93
C GLU A 208 -21.10 -22.24 7.01
N THR A 209 -22.40 -22.30 7.34
CA THR A 209 -22.85 -23.34 8.21
C THR A 209 -22.40 -24.52 7.38
N LEU A 210 -21.53 -25.34 7.95
CA LEU A 210 -21.06 -26.57 7.33
C LEU A 210 -22.27 -27.51 7.16
N THR A 211 -23.37 -27.07 6.56
CA THR A 211 -24.01 -27.83 5.51
C THR A 211 -22.92 -28.15 4.51
N ILE A 212 -22.38 -29.36 4.69
CA ILE A 212 -21.61 -30.11 3.71
C ILE A 212 -22.48 -30.18 2.45
N ARG A 213 -22.45 -29.13 1.65
CA ARG A 213 -22.66 -29.22 0.21
C ARG A 213 -21.27 -29.04 -0.34
N LYS A 214 -20.61 -30.17 -0.60
CA LYS A 214 -19.44 -30.21 -1.48
C LYS A 214 -19.78 -29.37 -2.70
N ALA A 215 -19.25 -28.15 -2.78
CA ALA A 215 -18.90 -27.61 -4.08
C ALA A 215 -17.89 -28.62 -4.61
N VAL A 216 -18.33 -29.48 -5.52
CA VAL A 216 -17.43 -30.40 -6.20
C VAL A 216 -16.64 -29.53 -7.16
N THR A 217 -15.61 -28.87 -6.64
CA THR A 217 -14.47 -28.52 -7.48
C THR A 217 -14.06 -29.82 -8.15
N PRO A 218 -13.87 -29.86 -9.48
CA PRO A 218 -13.23 -31.00 -10.11
C PRO A 218 -11.95 -31.30 -9.33
N THR A 219 -11.83 -32.52 -8.79
CA THR A 219 -10.63 -32.95 -8.07
C THR A 219 -9.39 -32.59 -8.89
N GLY A 220 -8.51 -31.75 -8.34
CA GLY A 220 -7.29 -31.26 -8.98
C GLY A 220 -7.32 -29.85 -9.60
N GLU A 221 -8.42 -29.08 -9.54
CA GLU A 221 -8.40 -27.69 -10.03
C GLU A 221 -7.74 -26.73 -9.03
N ILE A 222 -6.78 -25.94 -9.51
CA ILE A 222 -6.08 -24.90 -8.74
C ILE A 222 -6.85 -23.59 -8.86
N THR A 223 -7.08 -22.91 -7.74
CA THR A 223 -7.76 -21.59 -7.69
C THR A 223 -6.93 -20.59 -6.87
N SER A 224 -7.14 -19.30 -7.07
CA SER A 224 -6.53 -18.24 -6.24
C SER A 224 -7.57 -17.39 -5.51
N HIS A 225 -7.21 -16.92 -4.31
CA HIS A 225 -8.02 -15.98 -3.55
C HIS A 225 -7.16 -15.13 -2.60
N ARG A 226 -7.67 -13.96 -2.19
CA ARG A 226 -6.97 -13.07 -1.25
C ARG A 226 -6.92 -13.66 0.16
N GLY A 227 -5.75 -13.65 0.77
CA GLY A 227 -5.55 -14.01 2.17
C GLY A 227 -6.30 -13.07 3.11
N LYS A 228 -6.83 -13.63 4.21
CA LYS A 228 -7.52 -12.91 5.27
C LYS A 228 -6.83 -13.22 6.61
N PRO A 229 -7.02 -12.41 7.66
CA PRO A 229 -6.47 -12.69 9.00
C PRO A 229 -6.71 -14.12 9.51
N LYS A 230 -7.89 -14.69 9.23
CA LYS A 230 -8.21 -16.08 9.61
C LYS A 230 -7.30 -17.13 8.95
N HIS A 231 -6.58 -16.78 7.89
CA HIS A 231 -5.61 -17.64 7.21
C HIS A 231 -4.19 -17.49 7.77
N ALA A 232 -3.95 -16.61 8.76
CA ALA A 232 -2.60 -16.29 9.24
C ALA A 232 -1.79 -17.52 9.65
N SER A 233 -2.38 -18.45 10.40
CA SER A 233 -1.73 -19.71 10.77
C SER A 233 -1.34 -20.54 9.55
N ALA A 234 -2.28 -20.73 8.62
CA ALA A 234 -2.03 -21.57 7.44
C ALA A 234 -0.98 -20.95 6.49
N ILE A 235 -0.93 -19.61 6.38
CA ILE A 235 0.10 -18.88 5.64
C ILE A 235 1.46 -19.08 6.32
N ALA A 236 1.52 -18.93 7.65
CA ALA A 236 2.74 -19.08 8.43
C ALA A 236 3.34 -20.49 8.27
N ASP A 237 2.49 -21.53 8.39
CA ASP A 237 2.87 -22.93 8.22
C ASP A 237 3.38 -23.20 6.80
N LEU A 238 2.68 -22.69 5.78
CA LEU A 238 3.05 -22.87 4.38
C LEU A 238 4.41 -22.23 4.05
N ILE A 239 4.61 -20.96 4.42
CA ILE A 239 5.87 -20.25 4.15
C ILE A 239 7.03 -20.89 4.93
N THR A 240 6.82 -21.26 6.18
CA THR A 240 7.87 -21.90 7.00
C THR A 240 8.31 -23.23 6.40
N ARG A 241 7.35 -24.03 5.93
CA ARG A 241 7.61 -25.32 5.28
C ARG A 241 8.30 -25.15 3.93
N LEU A 242 7.77 -24.28 3.05
CA LEU A 242 8.29 -24.12 1.68
C LEU A 242 9.61 -23.36 1.60
N SER A 243 9.89 -22.48 2.57
CA SER A 243 11.22 -21.90 2.73
C SER A 243 12.26 -22.87 3.31
N LYS A 244 11.87 -24.12 3.61
CA LYS A 244 12.72 -25.15 4.24
C LYS A 244 13.36 -24.65 5.55
N GLY A 245 12.62 -23.84 6.30
CA GLY A 245 13.06 -23.24 7.55
C GLY A 245 13.95 -22.00 7.41
N ALA A 246 14.25 -21.53 6.20
CA ALA A 246 14.97 -20.27 5.99
C ALA A 246 14.18 -19.06 6.49
N VAL A 247 12.85 -19.15 6.44
CA VAL A 247 11.93 -18.20 7.06
C VAL A 247 11.09 -18.97 8.07
N GLN A 248 11.05 -18.50 9.32
CA GLN A 248 10.16 -19.06 10.34
C GLN A 248 9.13 -17.99 10.69
N LEU A 249 7.86 -18.28 10.42
CA LEU A 249 6.74 -17.40 10.73
C LEU A 249 5.79 -18.05 11.71
N THR A 250 5.28 -17.24 12.63
CA THR A 250 4.11 -17.53 13.44
C THR A 250 2.87 -16.85 12.85
N ALA A 251 1.68 -17.22 13.34
CA ALA A 251 0.46 -16.51 12.97
C ALA A 251 0.52 -15.02 13.31
N ALA A 252 1.19 -14.64 14.40
CA ALA A 252 1.37 -13.24 14.80
C ALA A 252 2.27 -12.48 13.81
N ASP A 253 3.33 -13.11 13.28
CA ASP A 253 4.20 -12.50 12.28
C ASP A 253 3.45 -12.24 10.96
N VAL A 254 2.57 -13.16 10.57
CA VAL A 254 1.69 -12.97 9.40
C VAL A 254 0.66 -11.88 9.67
N MET A 255 0.11 -11.79 10.89
CA MET A 255 -0.79 -10.71 11.30
C MET A 255 -0.13 -9.34 11.28
N GLU A 256 1.11 -9.23 11.75
CA GLU A 256 1.92 -8.02 11.57
C GLU A 256 2.15 -7.74 10.09
N SER A 257 2.47 -8.76 9.30
CA SER A 257 2.69 -8.63 7.86
C SER A 257 1.46 -8.15 7.11
N PHE A 258 0.24 -8.44 7.54
CA PHE A 258 -0.99 -7.86 6.96
C PHE A 258 -1.07 -6.33 7.10
N GLY A 259 -0.33 -5.76 8.08
CA GLY A 259 -0.13 -4.32 8.22
C GLY A 259 0.83 -3.73 7.19
N ASP A 260 1.54 -4.58 6.43
CA ASP A 260 2.52 -4.19 5.42
C ASP A 260 2.22 -4.68 3.99
N LYS A 261 1.69 -5.90 3.85
CA LYS A 261 1.41 -6.53 2.57
C LYS A 261 0.13 -7.35 2.63
N ALA A 262 -0.42 -7.64 1.46
CA ALA A 262 -1.47 -8.63 1.26
C ALA A 262 -0.87 -9.96 0.82
N TYR A 263 -1.67 -11.01 0.90
CA TYR A 263 -1.32 -12.33 0.39
C TYR A 263 -2.32 -12.76 -0.68
N MET A 264 -1.84 -13.33 -1.76
CA MET A 264 -2.64 -14.12 -2.71
C MET A 264 -2.34 -15.59 -2.43
N LEU A 265 -3.38 -16.39 -2.22
CA LEU A 265 -3.28 -17.80 -1.84
C LEU A 265 -3.69 -18.68 -3.01
N LEU A 266 -2.94 -19.74 -3.28
CA LEU A 266 -3.35 -20.83 -4.16
C LEU A 266 -3.94 -21.97 -3.34
N GLN A 267 -5.06 -22.50 -3.83
CA GLN A 267 -5.74 -23.63 -3.22
C GLN A 267 -6.00 -24.73 -4.25
N GLN A 268 -5.73 -25.97 -3.86
CA GLN A 268 -6.04 -27.18 -4.62
C GLN A 268 -6.63 -28.22 -3.66
N ASP A 269 -7.79 -28.78 -4.02
CA ASP A 269 -8.50 -29.79 -3.23
C ASP A 269 -8.71 -29.39 -1.76
N GLY A 270 -8.93 -28.09 -1.51
CA GLY A 270 -9.13 -27.53 -0.17
C GLY A 270 -7.84 -27.16 0.57
N ASN A 271 -6.66 -27.56 0.09
CA ASN A 271 -5.38 -27.30 0.73
C ASN A 271 -4.69 -26.07 0.16
N LEU A 272 -4.03 -25.28 1.01
CA LEU A 272 -3.17 -24.19 0.55
C LEU A 272 -1.88 -24.77 -0.04
N VAL A 273 -1.66 -24.52 -1.33
CA VAL A 273 -0.54 -25.10 -2.10
C VAL A 273 0.43 -24.04 -2.63
N GLY A 274 0.14 -22.76 -2.39
CA GLY A 274 1.03 -21.68 -2.78
C GLY A 274 0.59 -20.33 -2.23
N VAL A 275 1.50 -19.37 -2.24
CA VAL A 275 1.27 -18.03 -1.72
C VAL A 275 2.17 -17.01 -2.45
N ALA A 276 1.62 -15.83 -2.71
CA ALA A 276 2.36 -14.65 -3.13
C ALA A 276 2.10 -13.51 -2.13
N GLY A 277 3.14 -13.05 -1.43
CA GLY A 277 3.11 -11.80 -0.67
C GLY A 277 3.29 -10.61 -1.62
N TRP A 278 2.37 -9.64 -1.56
CA TRP A 278 2.39 -8.47 -2.44
C TRP A 278 1.86 -7.21 -1.75
N GLN A 279 2.31 -6.05 -2.19
CA GLN A 279 1.84 -4.76 -1.70
C GLN A 279 1.70 -3.75 -2.83
N VAL A 280 0.82 -2.76 -2.65
CA VAL A 280 0.73 -1.59 -3.53
C VAL A 280 1.13 -0.35 -2.75
N GLU A 281 2.16 0.32 -3.24
CA GLU A 281 2.60 1.62 -2.74
C GLU A 281 2.91 2.52 -3.92
N ASN A 282 2.51 3.80 -3.84
CA ASN A 282 2.76 4.78 -4.91
C ASN A 282 2.22 4.34 -6.29
N LEU A 283 1.14 3.55 -6.33
CA LEU A 283 0.60 2.91 -7.54
C LEU A 283 1.58 1.94 -8.22
N VAL A 284 2.46 1.32 -7.45
CA VAL A 284 3.38 0.26 -7.91
C VAL A 284 3.11 -0.99 -7.09
N THR A 285 2.74 -2.06 -7.77
CA THR A 285 2.62 -3.39 -7.16
C THR A 285 4.02 -3.99 -7.03
N ARG A 286 4.31 -4.51 -5.83
CA ARG A 286 5.56 -5.22 -5.53
C ARG A 286 5.21 -6.60 -4.99
N THR A 287 5.76 -7.65 -5.58
CA THR A 287 5.55 -9.04 -5.16
C THR A 287 6.90 -9.65 -4.79
N THR A 288 7.06 -10.06 -3.53
CA THR A 288 8.36 -10.47 -2.98
C THR A 288 8.40 -11.90 -2.48
N ASP A 289 7.26 -12.47 -2.08
CA ASP A 289 7.22 -13.75 -1.37
C ASP A 289 6.42 -14.79 -2.16
N ILE A 290 7.03 -15.40 -3.18
CA ILE A 290 6.37 -16.42 -3.99
C ILE A 290 6.83 -17.80 -3.55
N PHE A 291 5.90 -18.58 -3.00
CA PHE A 291 6.12 -19.97 -2.61
C PHE A 291 5.07 -20.87 -3.28
N LEU A 292 5.51 -21.98 -3.86
CA LEU A 292 4.66 -22.98 -4.53
C LEU A 292 5.07 -24.37 -4.03
N GLU A 293 4.11 -25.26 -3.82
CA GLU A 293 4.41 -26.65 -3.49
C GLU A 293 5.12 -27.39 -4.63
N ASP A 294 6.01 -28.30 -4.24
CA ASP A 294 6.60 -29.28 -5.14
C ASP A 294 5.51 -30.23 -5.68
N GLY A 295 5.58 -30.56 -6.98
CA GLY A 295 4.63 -31.46 -7.63
C GLY A 295 3.42 -30.78 -8.29
N LEU A 296 3.25 -29.47 -8.13
CA LEU A 296 2.30 -28.68 -8.92
C LEU A 296 2.75 -28.57 -10.39
N GLU A 297 1.80 -28.39 -11.30
CA GLU A 297 2.07 -27.86 -12.64
C GLU A 297 2.50 -26.38 -12.48
N LYS A 298 3.80 -26.16 -12.22
CA LYS A 298 4.36 -24.87 -11.79
C LYS A 298 3.95 -23.71 -12.69
N ASP A 299 3.95 -23.91 -14.01
CA ASP A 299 3.55 -22.90 -14.99
C ASP A 299 2.11 -22.42 -14.76
N LYS A 300 1.18 -23.37 -14.62
CA LYS A 300 -0.24 -23.10 -14.39
C LYS A 300 -0.48 -22.49 -13.01
N ALA A 301 0.20 -23.01 -11.98
CA ALA A 301 0.10 -22.49 -10.62
C ALA A 301 0.59 -21.04 -10.53
N LEU A 302 1.77 -20.75 -11.10
CA LEU A 302 2.33 -19.40 -11.14
C LEU A 302 1.43 -18.46 -11.95
N GLU A 303 0.90 -18.90 -13.09
CA GLU A 303 -0.02 -18.10 -13.91
C GLU A 303 -1.27 -17.68 -13.12
N ILE A 304 -1.92 -18.62 -12.41
CA ILE A 304 -3.11 -18.33 -11.60
C ILE A 304 -2.78 -17.38 -10.44
N LEU A 305 -1.62 -17.57 -9.80
CA LEU A 305 -1.19 -16.76 -8.68
C LEU A 305 -0.89 -15.31 -9.09
N ILE A 306 -0.06 -15.14 -10.13
CA ILE A 306 0.35 -13.82 -10.63
C ILE A 306 -0.84 -13.09 -11.24
N LYS A 307 -1.72 -13.76 -12.00
CA LYS A 307 -2.95 -13.14 -12.52
C LYS A 307 -3.89 -12.69 -11.39
N GLY A 308 -3.95 -13.45 -10.29
CA GLY A 308 -4.69 -13.02 -9.08
C GLY A 308 -4.14 -11.72 -8.51
N VAL A 309 -2.82 -11.60 -8.39
CA VAL A 309 -2.14 -10.37 -7.94
C VAL A 309 -2.39 -9.21 -8.92
N GLU A 310 -2.31 -9.45 -10.24
CA GLU A 310 -2.56 -8.42 -11.26
C GLU A 310 -4.00 -7.91 -11.25
N SER A 311 -4.98 -8.80 -11.08
CA SER A 311 -6.39 -8.43 -10.97
C SER A 311 -6.60 -7.49 -9.79
N ALA A 312 -6.11 -7.88 -8.61
CA ALA A 312 -6.21 -7.05 -7.40
C ALA A 312 -5.42 -5.74 -7.52
N SER A 313 -4.26 -5.76 -8.19
CA SER A 313 -3.46 -4.57 -8.48
C SER A 313 -4.17 -3.58 -9.41
N SER A 314 -4.88 -4.10 -10.41
CA SER A 314 -5.64 -3.30 -11.37
C SER A 314 -6.81 -2.60 -10.70
N GLU A 315 -7.50 -3.28 -9.79
CA GLU A 315 -8.54 -2.68 -8.93
C GLU A 315 -7.98 -1.53 -8.08
N LEU A 316 -6.73 -1.64 -7.64
CA LEU A 316 -6.00 -0.62 -6.89
C LEU A 316 -5.32 0.45 -7.78
N GLN A 317 -5.61 0.44 -9.08
CA GLN A 317 -5.10 1.41 -10.06
C GLN A 317 -3.56 1.41 -10.18
N SER A 318 -2.87 0.31 -9.85
CA SER A 318 -1.43 0.19 -10.03
C SER A 318 -1.02 0.46 -11.48
N GLU A 319 0.05 1.24 -11.67
CA GLU A 319 0.62 1.58 -12.97
C GLU A 319 1.62 0.51 -13.46
N ALA A 320 2.30 -0.16 -12.53
CA ALA A 320 3.34 -1.15 -12.79
C ALA A 320 3.29 -2.30 -11.77
N SER A 321 3.76 -3.47 -12.21
CA SER A 321 3.99 -4.66 -11.39
C SER A 321 5.47 -5.01 -11.41
N LEU A 322 6.05 -5.10 -10.21
CA LEU A 322 7.42 -5.53 -9.96
C LEU A 322 7.37 -6.86 -9.21
N VAL A 323 7.85 -7.92 -9.85
CA VAL A 323 7.92 -9.24 -9.23
C VAL A 323 9.37 -9.58 -8.97
N PHE A 324 9.68 -9.85 -7.71
CA PHE A 324 10.99 -10.25 -7.23
C PHE A 324 10.98 -11.75 -6.98
N THR A 325 11.90 -12.46 -7.63
CA THR A 325 11.99 -13.91 -7.50
C THR A 325 13.39 -14.32 -7.10
N THR A 326 13.50 -15.30 -6.22
CA THR A 326 14.73 -16.04 -5.97
C THR A 326 14.67 -17.41 -6.66
N ASP A 327 15.80 -18.12 -6.64
CA ASP A 327 15.87 -19.55 -6.95
C ASP A 327 15.39 -19.93 -8.36
N GLU A 328 14.73 -21.08 -8.49
CA GLU A 328 14.31 -21.68 -9.77
C GLU A 328 13.38 -20.76 -10.58
N LEU A 329 12.56 -19.93 -9.94
CA LEU A 329 11.67 -19.01 -10.66
C LEU A 329 12.44 -17.91 -11.41
N SER A 330 13.65 -17.58 -10.96
CA SER A 330 14.48 -16.52 -11.58
C SER A 330 15.09 -16.92 -12.92
N SER A 331 15.14 -18.22 -13.22
CA SER A 331 15.67 -18.79 -14.48
C SER A 331 14.58 -19.15 -15.49
N GLN A 332 13.29 -18.99 -15.15
CA GLN A 332 12.15 -19.32 -16.02
C GLN A 332 11.74 -18.15 -16.92
N ASP A 333 12.67 -17.60 -17.71
CA ASP A 333 12.43 -16.39 -18.51
C ASP A 333 11.25 -16.53 -19.50
N SER A 334 11.06 -17.72 -20.10
CA SER A 334 9.95 -18.01 -21.02
C SER A 334 8.58 -17.94 -20.35
N LEU A 335 8.48 -18.38 -19.10
CA LEU A 335 7.25 -18.34 -18.31
C LEU A 335 6.86 -16.89 -17.99
N TRP A 336 7.83 -16.08 -17.56
CA TRP A 336 7.61 -14.66 -17.29
C TRP A 336 7.23 -13.88 -18.55
N GLN A 337 7.87 -14.17 -19.68
CA GLN A 337 7.50 -13.58 -20.97
C GLN A 337 6.06 -13.93 -21.38
N LYS A 338 5.62 -15.18 -21.16
CA LYS A 338 4.23 -15.60 -21.42
C LYS A 338 3.23 -14.83 -20.55
N LEU A 339 3.62 -14.46 -19.33
CA LEU A 339 2.83 -13.61 -18.43
C LEU A 339 2.92 -12.10 -18.76
N GLY A 340 3.75 -11.74 -19.74
CA GLY A 340 3.98 -10.35 -20.17
C GLY A 340 4.97 -9.58 -19.28
N TYR A 341 5.82 -10.29 -18.54
CA TYR A 341 6.88 -9.70 -17.74
C TYR A 341 8.23 -9.76 -18.46
N GLU A 342 9.00 -8.70 -18.31
CA GLU A 342 10.38 -8.59 -18.80
C GLU A 342 11.35 -8.53 -17.63
N LYS A 343 12.48 -9.24 -17.75
CA LYS A 343 13.57 -9.13 -16.78
C LYS A 343 14.25 -7.77 -16.91
N ARG A 344 14.36 -7.02 -15.81
CA ARG A 344 14.88 -5.63 -15.78
C ARG A 344 15.78 -5.41 -14.57
N THR A 345 16.53 -4.31 -14.57
CA THR A 345 17.17 -3.77 -13.36
C THR A 345 16.46 -2.47 -12.95
N PRO A 346 16.55 -2.03 -11.68
CA PRO A 346 15.92 -0.79 -11.22
C PRO A 346 16.19 0.40 -12.14
N GLU A 347 17.43 0.59 -12.59
CA GLU A 347 17.85 1.71 -13.45
C GLU A 347 17.17 1.71 -14.81
N THR A 348 16.79 0.52 -15.30
CA THR A 348 16.15 0.36 -16.62
C THR A 348 14.64 0.60 -16.60
N LEU A 349 14.00 0.82 -15.45
CA LEU A 349 12.54 0.97 -15.37
C LEU A 349 12.02 2.30 -15.95
N GLY A 350 12.89 3.29 -16.16
CA GLY A 350 12.56 4.53 -16.89
C GLY A 350 11.65 5.53 -16.16
N VAL A 351 11.09 5.18 -14.99
CA VAL A 351 10.23 6.06 -14.17
C VAL A 351 10.73 6.03 -12.73
N GLN A 352 11.13 7.17 -12.17
CA GLN A 352 11.74 7.25 -10.84
C GLN A 352 10.92 6.56 -9.75
N ALA A 353 9.60 6.74 -9.74
CA ALA A 353 8.73 6.08 -8.75
C ALA A 353 8.80 4.55 -8.83
N TRP A 354 9.00 3.99 -10.03
CA TRP A 354 9.19 2.54 -10.21
C TRP A 354 10.61 2.12 -9.82
N GLN A 355 11.62 2.95 -10.06
CA GLN A 355 13.01 2.71 -9.63
C GLN A 355 13.13 2.71 -8.10
N ASP A 356 12.61 3.76 -7.45
CA ASP A 356 12.55 3.88 -5.98
C ASP A 356 11.85 2.66 -5.38
N ALA A 357 10.70 2.29 -5.96
CA ALA A 357 9.95 1.11 -5.54
C ALA A 357 10.75 -0.19 -5.67
N ALA A 358 11.54 -0.32 -6.73
CA ALA A 358 12.40 -1.48 -6.92
C ALA A 358 13.55 -1.52 -5.91
N VAL A 359 14.26 -0.40 -5.72
CA VAL A 359 15.40 -0.30 -4.80
C VAL A 359 14.97 -0.54 -3.35
N GLU A 360 13.84 0.01 -2.94
CA GLU A 360 13.29 -0.15 -1.58
C GLU A 360 12.88 -1.60 -1.26
N SER A 361 12.59 -2.41 -2.28
CA SER A 361 11.97 -3.73 -2.09
C SER A 361 12.79 -4.91 -2.59
N ILE A 362 13.90 -4.69 -3.30
CA ILE A 362 14.70 -5.77 -3.90
C ILE A 362 15.32 -6.65 -2.79
N PRO A 363 14.90 -7.92 -2.63
CA PRO A 363 15.62 -8.83 -1.75
C PRO A 363 17.00 -9.12 -2.34
N ALA A 364 18.00 -9.32 -1.48
CA ALA A 364 19.36 -9.63 -1.91
C ALA A 364 19.37 -10.89 -2.81
N GLY A 365 20.00 -10.79 -3.98
CA GLY A 365 20.11 -11.92 -4.94
C GLY A 365 18.84 -12.22 -5.74
N SER A 366 17.79 -11.39 -5.65
CA SER A 366 16.58 -11.57 -6.45
C SER A 366 16.73 -11.05 -7.88
N ALA A 367 16.03 -11.70 -8.81
CA ALA A 367 15.77 -11.16 -10.14
C ALA A 367 14.50 -10.29 -10.12
N LEU A 368 14.52 -9.19 -10.87
CA LEU A 368 13.37 -8.30 -11.05
C LEU A 368 12.70 -8.55 -12.41
N PHE A 369 11.41 -8.85 -12.36
CA PHE A 369 10.51 -8.94 -13.49
C PHE A 369 9.53 -7.77 -13.47
N PHE A 370 9.43 -7.06 -14.58
CA PHE A 370 8.62 -5.84 -14.74
C PHE A 370 7.51 -6.04 -15.75
N LYS A 371 6.31 -5.55 -15.42
CA LYS A 371 5.20 -5.39 -16.34
C LYS A 371 4.53 -4.05 -16.11
N GLN A 372 4.34 -3.29 -17.19
CA GLN A 372 3.53 -2.09 -17.13
C GLN A 372 2.05 -2.48 -17.17
N LEU A 373 1.31 -2.18 -16.10
CA LEU A 373 -0.11 -2.52 -16.00
C LEU A 373 -0.99 -1.46 -16.67
N ARG A 374 -0.52 -0.22 -16.78
CA ARG A 374 -1.28 0.89 -17.36
C ARG A 374 -0.43 1.79 -18.25
N GLN A 375 -1.02 2.22 -19.35
CA GLN A 375 -0.42 3.22 -20.24
C GLN A 375 -0.67 4.65 -19.76
N ASP A 376 -1.85 4.92 -19.18
CA ASP A 376 -2.21 6.21 -18.62
C ASP A 376 -1.73 6.33 -17.16
N ARG A 377 -0.94 7.37 -16.86
CA ARG A 377 -0.44 7.64 -15.50
C ARG A 377 -1.21 8.79 -14.87
N VAL A 378 -1.47 8.71 -13.56
CA VAL A 378 -2.31 9.67 -12.83
C VAL A 378 -1.70 11.09 -12.80
N LEU A 379 -0.37 11.18 -12.72
CA LEU A 379 0.38 12.45 -12.57
C LEU A 379 1.30 12.74 -13.75
N ARG A 380 0.92 12.36 -14.98
CA ARG A 380 1.59 12.81 -16.21
C ARG A 380 0.70 13.85 -16.90
N PRO A 381 1.25 14.94 -17.48
CA PRO A 381 0.44 15.78 -18.37
C PRO A 381 -0.17 14.91 -19.46
N ILE A 382 -1.48 15.08 -19.69
CA ILE A 382 -2.23 14.46 -20.80
C ILE A 382 -1.65 14.95 -22.12
#